data_AF-A0A3Q7XNX6-F1
#
_entry.id   AF-A0A3Q7XNX6-F1
#
_cell.length_a   1.000
_cell.length_b   1.000
_cell.length_c   1.000
_cell.angle_alpha   90.00
_cell.angle_beta   90.00
_cell.angle_gamma   90.00
#
_symmetry.space_group_name_H-M   'P 1'
#
loop_
_entity.id
_entity.type
_entity.pdbx_description
1 polymer ?
#
loop_
_entity_poly.entity_id
_entity_poly.type
_entity_poly.pdbx_seq_one_letter_code
_entity_poly.pdbx_strand_id
1 'polypeptide(L)'
;MAGQHQIWEHNILSGITRAFSGDGYERNLNGSSSTSTSFAQPSGLSLSQDLREIYIADSESSSIRAVDLKTGGSRLLAGGDPLFSENLFKFGDQDGTGSEVLLQHPLGVVCGNDGIIYITDSYNHKLSEPAGIVEGSNGRLFIADTKNSLIRYLDLNTNEFELCTLELKGFQPPKPKSRSFKRLKRRPTADMVPIINDPISSEEGNLSIKISLPNGYHFSKEARSRFSVDIEPENAVNINPLDGLLSPEGSTTLHFKRSSHSASIGRINCKIYYCKEDEVCLYQSLLFEVPFQDGVFNTAQADVTLAHFVKPKSSTSNVLQPIAP
;
A
#
# COMPACT_ATOMS: atom_id res chain seq x y z
N MET A 1 8.33 15.89 4.59
CA MET A 1 7.89 14.64 5.24
C MET A 1 6.38 14.57 5.17
N ALA A 2 5.86 13.79 4.21
CA ALA A 2 4.42 13.66 3.97
C ALA A 2 3.66 13.21 5.24
N GLY A 3 4.13 12.17 5.93
CA GLY A 3 3.45 11.60 7.10
C GLY A 3 3.45 12.44 8.39
N GLN A 4 4.12 13.59 8.40
CA GLN A 4 4.03 14.56 9.50
C GLN A 4 3.50 15.92 9.01
N HIS A 5 3.02 15.99 7.76
CA HIS A 5 2.47 17.21 7.16
C HIS A 5 3.41 18.42 7.25
N GLN A 6 4.71 18.19 6.99
CA GLN A 6 5.77 19.18 7.19
C GLN A 6 6.80 19.16 6.07
N ILE A 7 7.47 20.29 5.85
CA ILE A 7 8.68 20.41 5.06
C ILE A 7 9.89 20.40 5.99
N TRP A 8 10.88 19.57 5.66
CA TRP A 8 12.05 19.32 6.50
C TRP A 8 13.31 19.71 5.75
N GLU A 9 14.29 20.24 6.47
CA GLU A 9 15.62 20.51 5.94
C GLU A 9 16.65 19.60 6.61
N HIS A 10 17.66 19.20 5.82
CA HIS A 10 18.82 18.48 6.30
C HIS A 10 20.07 19.22 5.86
N ASN A 11 20.87 19.65 6.83
CA ASN A 11 22.15 20.27 6.55
C ASN A 11 23.21 19.19 6.34
N ILE A 12 23.69 19.04 5.11
CA ILE A 12 24.66 18.01 4.72
C ILE A 12 26.05 18.18 5.35
N LEU A 13 26.40 19.38 5.82
CA LEU A 13 27.70 19.66 6.44
C LEU A 13 27.68 19.36 7.93
N SER A 14 26.61 19.77 8.63
CA SER A 14 26.47 19.56 10.08
C SER A 14 25.75 18.26 10.46
N GLY A 15 25.05 17.63 9.51
CA GLY A 15 24.23 16.45 9.74
C GLY A 15 22.91 16.73 10.49
N ILE A 16 22.58 17.99 10.75
CA ILE A 16 21.37 18.37 11.49
C ILE A 16 20.14 18.28 10.59
N THR A 17 19.09 17.64 11.10
CA THR A 17 17.79 17.51 10.43
C THR A 17 16.71 18.15 11.30
N ARG A 18 15.87 19.02 10.73
CA ARG A 18 14.78 19.67 11.47
C ARG A 18 13.60 20.02 10.57
N ALA A 19 12.43 20.20 11.18
CA ALA A 19 11.28 20.79 10.50
C ALA A 19 11.60 22.25 10.14
N PHE A 20 11.39 22.60 8.87
CA PHE A 20 11.61 23.93 8.32
C PHE A 20 10.29 24.72 8.24
N SER A 21 9.22 24.07 7.78
CA SER A 21 7.89 24.67 7.63
C SER A 21 6.79 23.64 7.92
N GLY A 22 5.68 24.09 8.51
CA GLY A 22 4.56 23.24 8.90
C GLY A 22 4.52 23.03 10.41
N ASP A 23 3.36 23.29 11.02
CA ASP A 23 3.09 23.06 12.44
C ASP A 23 2.78 21.59 12.77
N GLY A 24 2.62 20.74 11.75
CA GLY A 24 2.36 19.31 11.87
C GLY A 24 0.89 18.91 11.87
N TYR A 25 -0.04 19.87 11.87
CA TYR A 25 -1.45 19.58 11.64
C TYR A 25 -1.72 19.34 10.16
N GLU A 26 -2.67 18.45 9.87
CA GLU A 26 -3.14 18.19 8.52
C GLU A 26 -4.22 19.20 8.13
N ARG A 27 -3.84 20.30 7.46
CA ARG A 27 -4.73 21.40 7.05
C ARG A 27 -4.21 22.12 5.81
N ASN A 28 -5.12 22.75 5.06
CA ASN A 28 -4.82 23.74 4.03
C ASN A 28 -4.64 25.16 4.62
N LEU A 29 -3.68 25.35 5.53
CA LEU A 29 -3.50 26.63 6.22
C LEU A 29 -2.23 27.35 5.76
N ASN A 30 -2.41 28.48 5.07
CA ASN A 30 -1.33 29.40 4.71
C ASN A 30 -1.03 30.39 5.83
N GLY A 31 0.22 30.83 5.94
CA GLY A 31 0.67 31.74 6.99
C GLY A 31 2.05 32.35 6.73
N SER A 32 2.39 33.41 7.44
CA SER A 32 3.62 34.17 7.21
C SER A 32 4.89 33.55 7.81
N SER A 33 4.76 32.44 8.55
CA SER A 33 5.88 31.75 9.20
C SER A 33 5.72 30.23 9.17
N SER A 34 6.80 29.52 9.49
CA SER A 34 6.79 28.06 9.63
C SER A 34 5.76 27.52 10.62
N THR A 35 5.47 28.28 11.69
CA THR A 35 4.55 27.90 12.77
C THR A 35 3.09 28.32 12.53
N SER A 36 2.83 29.15 11.53
CA SER A 36 1.48 29.58 11.13
C SER A 36 1.03 28.94 9.81
N THR A 37 1.82 28.00 9.31
CA THR A 37 1.55 27.19 8.12
C THR A 37 1.27 25.75 8.55
N SER A 38 0.26 25.13 7.96
CA SER A 38 0.01 23.68 8.03
C SER A 38 -0.07 23.14 6.62
N PHE A 39 0.34 21.89 6.40
CA PHE A 39 0.22 21.21 5.11
C PHE A 39 -0.71 20.01 5.21
N ALA A 40 -1.01 19.36 4.10
CA ALA A 40 -1.78 18.14 4.04
C ALA A 40 -1.12 17.16 3.05
N GLN A 41 -0.18 16.37 3.59
CA GLN A 41 0.60 15.36 2.86
C GLN A 41 1.38 15.95 1.66
N PRO A 42 2.34 16.86 1.93
CA PRO A 42 3.16 17.44 0.87
C PRO A 42 4.02 16.34 0.22
N SER A 43 3.85 16.16 -1.10
CA SER A 43 4.42 15.02 -1.85
C SER A 43 5.40 15.41 -2.95
N GLY A 44 5.25 16.62 -3.51
CA GLY A 44 6.13 17.17 -4.54
C GLY A 44 6.78 18.47 -4.10
N LEU A 45 8.03 18.69 -4.51
CA LEU A 45 8.86 19.84 -4.14
C LEU A 45 9.64 20.33 -5.36
N SER A 46 9.66 21.64 -5.59
CA SER A 46 10.55 22.26 -6.58
C SER A 46 11.01 23.64 -6.13
N LEU A 47 12.24 24.01 -6.44
CA LEU A 47 12.74 25.36 -6.14
C LEU A 47 12.32 26.33 -7.24
N SER A 48 11.95 27.53 -6.83
CA SER A 48 11.88 28.70 -7.71
C SER A 48 13.24 29.01 -8.35
N GLN A 49 13.23 29.62 -9.54
CA GLN A 49 14.46 29.96 -10.28
C GLN A 49 15.38 30.91 -9.50
N ASP A 50 14.81 31.82 -8.70
CA ASP A 50 15.57 32.78 -7.90
C ASP A 50 16.00 32.24 -6.53
N LEU A 51 15.68 30.96 -6.26
CA LEU A 51 15.98 30.25 -5.02
C LEU A 51 15.43 30.94 -3.77
N ARG A 52 14.29 31.63 -3.88
CA ARG A 52 13.62 32.29 -2.74
C ARG A 52 12.42 31.54 -2.21
N GLU A 53 11.77 30.76 -3.07
CA GLU A 53 10.59 29.96 -2.73
C GLU A 53 10.79 28.48 -3.08
N ILE A 54 10.09 27.61 -2.35
CA ILE A 54 9.84 26.21 -2.73
C ILE A 54 8.37 26.08 -3.12
N TYR A 55 8.09 25.53 -4.30
CA TYR A 55 6.76 25.11 -4.71
C TYR A 55 6.47 23.70 -4.21
N ILE A 56 5.28 23.53 -3.64
CA ILE A 56 4.81 22.33 -2.97
C ILE A 56 3.57 21.83 -3.71
N ALA A 57 3.55 20.54 -4.04
CA ALA A 57 2.32 19.82 -4.33
C ALA A 57 1.79 19.25 -3.01
N ASP A 58 0.74 19.88 -2.47
CA ASP A 58 0.14 19.54 -1.19
C ASP A 58 -1.09 18.65 -1.46
N SER A 59 -0.87 17.33 -1.43
CA SER A 59 -1.74 16.38 -2.12
C SER A 59 -3.14 16.27 -1.53
N GLU A 60 -3.26 16.15 -0.21
CA GLU A 60 -4.57 15.96 0.45
C GLU A 60 -5.39 17.26 0.44
N SER A 61 -4.75 18.42 0.45
CA SER A 61 -5.45 19.71 0.28
C SER A 61 -5.80 20.00 -1.18
N SER A 62 -5.35 19.16 -2.13
CA SER A 62 -5.50 19.36 -3.57
C SER A 62 -5.06 20.77 -4.00
N SER A 63 -3.89 21.19 -3.51
CA SER A 63 -3.38 22.54 -3.73
C SER A 63 -1.90 22.56 -4.11
N ILE A 64 -1.52 23.65 -4.78
CA ILE A 64 -0.13 24.01 -5.07
C ILE A 64 0.20 25.26 -4.26
N ARG A 65 1.31 25.22 -3.54
CA ARG A 65 1.67 26.27 -2.58
C ARG A 65 3.10 26.71 -2.77
N ALA A 66 3.39 27.97 -2.49
CA ALA A 66 4.75 28.48 -2.44
C ALA A 66 5.16 28.70 -0.98
N VAL A 67 6.35 28.26 -0.61
CA VAL A 67 6.95 28.44 0.71
C VAL A 67 8.15 29.35 0.60
N ASP A 68 8.16 30.47 1.33
CA ASP A 68 9.28 31.39 1.38
C ASP A 68 10.43 30.79 2.21
N LEU A 69 11.63 30.72 1.60
CA LEU A 69 12.81 30.09 2.20
C LEU A 69 13.43 30.90 3.36
N LYS A 70 13.03 32.15 3.57
CA LYS A 70 13.53 32.97 4.68
C LYS A 70 12.68 32.81 5.94
N THR A 71 11.37 32.77 5.77
CA THR A 71 10.38 32.80 6.85
C THR A 71 9.81 31.42 7.17
N GLY A 72 9.88 30.49 6.21
CA GLY A 72 9.15 29.22 6.24
C GLY A 72 7.64 29.39 6.12
N GLY A 73 7.15 30.61 5.85
CA GLY A 73 5.74 30.87 5.59
C GLY A 73 5.31 30.38 4.21
N SER A 74 4.01 30.19 4.03
CA SER A 74 3.43 29.68 2.79
C SER A 74 2.29 30.54 2.27
N ARG A 75 2.07 30.49 0.95
CA ARG A 75 0.95 31.11 0.26
C ARG A 75 0.37 30.18 -0.80
N LEU A 76 -0.91 30.35 -1.08
CA LEU A 76 -1.60 29.60 -2.13
C LEU A 76 -1.13 30.05 -3.52
N LEU A 77 -0.90 29.09 -4.41
CA LEU A 77 -0.73 29.34 -5.85
C LEU A 77 -1.96 28.91 -6.64
N ALA A 78 -2.46 27.69 -6.39
CA ALA A 78 -3.62 27.14 -7.09
C ALA A 78 -4.30 26.06 -6.24
N GLY A 79 -5.61 25.87 -6.41
CA GLY A 79 -6.35 24.77 -5.77
C GLY A 79 -6.77 25.05 -4.32
N GLY A 80 -7.29 24.02 -3.66
CA GLY A 80 -7.68 24.04 -2.25
C GLY A 80 -8.81 25.00 -1.87
N ASP A 81 -9.27 24.86 -0.62
CA ASP A 81 -10.25 25.76 0.00
C ASP A 81 -9.53 26.96 0.64
N PRO A 82 -9.73 28.20 0.14
CA PRO A 82 -9.08 29.38 0.69
C PRO A 82 -9.77 29.92 1.96
N LEU A 83 -10.97 29.44 2.30
CA LEU A 83 -11.79 29.94 3.40
C LEU A 83 -11.70 29.04 4.63
N PHE A 84 -11.75 27.72 4.43
CA PHE A 84 -11.79 26.74 5.52
C PHE A 84 -10.55 25.84 5.47
N SER A 85 -9.61 26.08 6.37
CA SER A 85 -8.33 25.36 6.39
C SER A 85 -8.47 23.85 6.64
N GLU A 86 -9.54 23.43 7.31
CA GLU A 86 -9.85 22.03 7.58
C GLU A 86 -10.57 21.33 6.43
N ASN A 87 -11.03 22.07 5.41
CA ASN A 87 -11.69 21.48 4.26
C ASN A 87 -10.66 20.95 3.25
N LEU A 88 -10.38 19.66 3.36
CA LEU A 88 -9.51 18.92 2.44
C LEU A 88 -10.28 18.29 1.26
N PHE A 89 -11.59 18.54 1.16
CA PHE A 89 -12.46 17.89 0.17
C PHE A 89 -12.83 18.81 -1.01
N LYS A 90 -12.16 19.96 -1.14
CA LYS A 90 -12.32 20.83 -2.30
C LYS A 90 -11.34 20.42 -3.41
N PHE A 91 -11.77 19.45 -4.20
CA PHE A 91 -11.05 18.89 -5.33
C PHE A 91 -11.97 18.78 -6.56
N GLY A 92 -11.38 18.49 -7.72
CA GLY A 92 -12.08 18.37 -9.00
C GLY A 92 -11.09 18.56 -10.14
N ASP A 93 -11.59 18.71 -11.37
CA ASP A 93 -10.80 18.92 -12.58
C ASP A 93 -11.29 20.20 -13.25
N GLN A 94 -10.69 21.33 -12.88
CA GLN A 94 -11.12 22.63 -13.41
C GLN A 94 -9.95 23.61 -13.49
N ASP A 95 -9.75 24.15 -14.69
CA ASP A 95 -8.85 25.28 -14.91
C ASP A 95 -9.41 26.57 -14.28
N GLY A 96 -8.53 27.51 -13.93
CA GLY A 96 -8.90 28.77 -13.32
C GLY A 96 -7.70 29.56 -12.80
N THR A 97 -7.94 30.56 -11.96
CA THR A 97 -6.88 31.33 -11.30
C THR A 97 -6.93 31.14 -9.78
N GLY A 98 -5.79 30.85 -9.16
CA GLY A 98 -5.70 30.72 -7.71
C GLY A 98 -6.63 29.62 -7.17
N SER A 99 -7.50 29.99 -6.23
CA SER A 99 -8.44 29.06 -5.59
C SER A 99 -9.64 28.65 -6.45
N GLU A 100 -9.76 29.19 -7.67
CA GLU A 100 -10.76 28.73 -8.65
C GLU A 100 -10.34 27.44 -9.34
N VAL A 101 -9.04 27.16 -9.39
CA VAL A 101 -8.51 25.90 -9.91
C VAL A 101 -9.00 24.75 -9.03
N LEU A 102 -9.41 23.65 -9.63
CA LEU A 102 -9.66 22.39 -8.94
C LEU A 102 -8.65 21.36 -9.44
N LEU A 103 -7.94 20.75 -8.50
CA LEU A 103 -7.01 19.65 -8.71
C LEU A 103 -7.51 18.44 -7.93
N GLN A 104 -6.94 17.26 -8.20
CA GLN A 104 -7.19 16.05 -7.44
C GLN A 104 -5.90 15.29 -7.16
N HIS A 105 -5.43 15.42 -5.92
CA HIS A 105 -4.25 14.71 -5.40
C HIS A 105 -2.97 14.95 -6.23
N PRO A 106 -2.53 16.20 -6.40
CA PRO A 106 -1.28 16.48 -7.11
C PRO A 106 -0.09 15.88 -6.35
N LEU A 107 0.76 15.13 -7.04
CA LEU A 107 1.94 14.47 -6.44
C LEU A 107 3.27 15.10 -6.85
N GLY A 108 3.30 15.77 -8.01
CA GLY A 108 4.50 16.33 -8.61
C GLY A 108 4.30 17.80 -8.95
N VAL A 109 5.36 18.57 -8.73
CA VAL A 109 5.48 19.97 -9.13
C VAL A 109 6.91 20.23 -9.60
N VAL A 110 7.09 21.01 -10.66
CA VAL A 110 8.40 21.49 -11.12
C VAL A 110 8.30 22.92 -11.64
N CYS A 111 9.21 23.78 -11.19
CA CYS A 111 9.45 25.08 -11.83
C CYS A 111 10.32 24.85 -13.06
N GLY A 112 9.76 25.14 -14.24
CA GLY A 112 10.48 25.06 -15.49
C GLY A 112 11.46 26.22 -15.70
N ASN A 113 12.36 26.05 -16.66
CA ASN A 113 13.35 27.07 -17.05
C ASN A 113 12.70 28.31 -17.72
N ASP A 114 11.48 28.16 -18.22
CA ASP A 114 10.62 29.22 -18.73
C ASP A 114 9.90 30.02 -17.62
N GLY A 115 10.03 29.60 -16.36
CA GLY A 115 9.37 30.20 -15.20
C GLY A 115 7.94 29.69 -14.98
N ILE A 116 7.47 28.75 -15.80
CA ILE A 116 6.16 28.11 -15.66
C ILE A 116 6.24 26.99 -14.63
N ILE A 117 5.20 26.85 -13.82
CA ILE A 117 5.10 25.75 -12.85
C ILE A 117 4.26 24.64 -13.49
N TYR A 118 4.89 23.50 -13.72
CA TYR A 118 4.24 22.30 -14.22
C TYR A 118 3.86 21.39 -13.06
N ILE A 119 2.68 20.82 -13.11
CA ILE A 119 2.13 19.95 -12.06
C ILE A 119 1.66 18.64 -12.65
N THR A 120 1.68 17.58 -11.83
CA THR A 120 1.04 16.32 -12.16
C THR A 120 -0.22 16.16 -11.33
N ASP A 121 -1.37 16.41 -11.95
CA ASP A 121 -2.67 16.24 -11.33
C ASP A 121 -3.11 14.77 -11.38
N SER A 122 -2.72 14.03 -10.34
CA SER A 122 -2.55 12.58 -10.40
C SER A 122 -3.84 11.80 -10.59
N TYR A 123 -4.98 12.31 -10.12
CA TYR A 123 -6.25 11.58 -10.14
C TYR A 123 -7.24 12.09 -11.21
N ASN A 124 -6.91 13.15 -11.96
CA ASN A 124 -7.71 13.71 -13.05
C ASN A 124 -7.33 13.21 -14.47
N HIS A 125 -7.00 11.93 -14.60
CA HIS A 125 -7.11 11.16 -15.87
C HIS A 125 -6.07 11.34 -17.02
N LYS A 126 -4.78 11.55 -16.76
CA LYS A 126 -3.71 11.30 -17.79
C LYS A 126 -2.47 10.56 -17.30
N LEU A 127 -2.22 10.61 -16.00
CA LEU A 127 -1.10 9.95 -15.33
C LEU A 127 -1.66 9.09 -14.19
N SER A 128 -1.00 8.00 -13.82
CA SER A 128 -1.48 7.14 -12.74
C SER A 128 -0.45 7.09 -11.62
N GLU A 129 -0.75 7.83 -10.55
CA GLU A 129 0.16 8.06 -9.41
C GLU A 129 1.58 8.43 -9.85
N PRO A 130 1.76 9.53 -10.61
CA PRO A 130 3.07 9.99 -10.98
C PRO A 130 3.89 10.31 -9.73
N ALA A 131 4.99 9.58 -9.50
CA ALA A 131 5.80 9.75 -8.29
C ALA A 131 6.74 10.98 -8.37
N GLY A 132 6.86 11.59 -9.54
CA GLY A 132 7.72 12.74 -9.75
C GLY A 132 7.68 13.28 -11.17
N ILE A 133 8.11 14.53 -11.30
CA ILE A 133 8.23 15.28 -12.54
C ILE A 133 9.52 16.11 -12.51
N VAL A 134 10.21 16.23 -13.65
CA VAL A 134 11.45 17.01 -13.78
C VAL A 134 11.62 17.54 -15.20
N GLU A 135 12.13 18.75 -15.37
CA GLU A 135 12.59 19.24 -16.67
C GLU A 135 14.07 18.85 -16.90
N GLY A 136 14.35 18.23 -18.04
CA GLY A 136 15.71 17.96 -18.50
C GLY A 136 16.31 19.14 -19.27
N SER A 137 17.64 19.19 -19.36
CA SER A 137 18.39 20.28 -20.04
C SER A 137 18.11 20.43 -21.53
N ASN A 138 17.40 19.48 -22.14
CA ASN A 138 16.96 19.50 -23.53
C ASN A 138 15.56 20.11 -23.73
N GLY A 139 14.97 20.72 -22.69
CA GLY A 139 13.61 21.28 -22.75
C GLY A 139 12.53 20.19 -22.77
N ARG A 140 12.81 19.02 -22.19
CA ARG A 140 11.81 17.95 -22.03
C ARG A 140 11.40 17.79 -20.59
N LEU A 141 10.10 17.75 -20.35
CA LEU A 141 9.53 17.40 -19.06
C LEU A 141 9.43 15.87 -18.98
N PHE A 142 10.06 15.24 -18.00
CA PHE A 142 9.96 13.80 -17.74
C PHE A 142 9.06 13.54 -16.55
N ILE A 143 8.19 12.53 -16.66
CA ILE A 143 7.20 12.17 -15.64
C ILE A 143 7.31 10.67 -15.33
N ALA A 144 7.39 10.32 -14.05
CA ALA A 144 7.43 8.94 -13.58
C ALA A 144 6.01 8.38 -13.37
N ASP A 145 5.38 7.89 -14.42
CA ASP A 145 4.01 7.32 -14.43
C ASP A 145 3.98 5.93 -13.78
N THR A 146 3.93 5.94 -12.44
CA THR A 146 4.41 4.82 -11.61
C THR A 146 3.51 3.60 -11.69
N LYS A 147 2.19 3.76 -11.62
CA LYS A 147 1.26 2.63 -11.75
C LYS A 147 1.27 2.01 -13.16
N ASN A 148 1.63 2.80 -14.16
CA ASN A 148 1.81 2.29 -15.52
C ASN A 148 3.21 1.72 -15.77
N SER A 149 4.15 1.86 -14.82
CA SER A 149 5.55 1.44 -14.97
C SER A 149 6.25 2.07 -16.18
N LEU A 150 5.94 3.33 -16.47
CA LEU A 150 6.45 4.04 -17.66
C LEU A 150 7.09 5.37 -17.27
N ILE A 151 8.06 5.79 -18.08
CA ILE A 151 8.55 7.17 -18.05
C ILE A 151 7.88 7.88 -19.23
N ARG A 152 7.09 8.90 -18.93
CA ARG A 152 6.51 9.77 -19.97
C ARG A 152 7.39 10.99 -20.17
N TYR A 153 7.27 11.64 -21.31
CA TYR A 153 7.86 12.95 -21.52
C TYR A 153 7.01 13.85 -22.41
N LEU A 154 7.15 15.16 -22.22
CA LEU A 154 6.60 16.23 -23.07
C LEU A 154 7.77 17.07 -23.59
N ASP A 155 7.73 17.48 -24.86
CA ASP A 155 8.73 18.37 -25.45
C ASP A 155 8.27 19.83 -25.38
N LEU A 156 8.87 20.61 -24.48
CA LEU A 156 8.49 22.00 -24.23
C LEU A 156 8.96 22.95 -25.34
N ASN A 157 9.84 22.50 -26.24
CA ASN A 157 10.29 23.30 -27.37
C ASN A 157 9.25 23.34 -28.50
N THR A 158 8.19 22.56 -28.40
CA THR A 158 7.14 22.45 -29.41
C THR A 158 5.86 23.13 -28.92
N ASN A 159 5.08 23.69 -29.85
CA ASN A 159 3.80 24.32 -29.52
C ASN A 159 2.68 23.29 -29.27
N GLU A 160 2.92 22.01 -29.55
CA GLU A 160 1.97 20.91 -29.34
C GLU A 160 2.48 19.97 -28.25
N PHE A 161 1.85 20.03 -27.08
CA PHE A 161 2.21 19.19 -25.94
C PHE A 161 1.64 17.78 -26.07
N GLU A 162 2.38 16.89 -26.74
CA GLU A 162 2.03 15.47 -26.82
C GLU A 162 2.75 14.63 -25.74
N LEU A 163 1.97 13.90 -24.94
CA LEU A 163 2.51 13.04 -23.89
C LEU A 163 3.09 11.75 -24.50
N CYS A 164 4.41 11.74 -24.66
CA CYS A 164 5.15 10.64 -25.25
C CYS A 164 5.63 9.64 -24.19
N THR A 165 5.99 8.42 -24.61
CA THR A 165 6.59 7.40 -23.74
C THR A 165 8.06 7.25 -24.08
N LEU A 166 8.93 7.32 -23.07
CA LEU A 166 10.35 7.12 -23.26
C LEU A 166 10.65 5.62 -23.47
N GLU A 167 11.10 5.28 -24.67
CA GLU A 167 11.62 3.94 -24.95
C GLU A 167 13.07 3.81 -24.45
N LEU A 168 13.29 2.96 -23.44
CA LEU A 168 14.62 2.63 -22.97
C LEU A 168 15.24 1.54 -23.87
N LYS A 169 16.01 1.95 -24.89
CA LYS A 169 16.72 1.03 -25.78
C LYS A 169 17.94 0.42 -25.07
N GLY A 170 18.19 -0.86 -25.31
CA GLY A 170 19.35 -1.59 -24.75
C GLY A 170 19.18 -2.06 -23.30
N PHE A 171 18.04 -1.77 -22.67
CA PHE A 171 17.67 -2.31 -21.37
C PHE A 171 16.58 -3.35 -21.54
N GLN A 172 16.88 -4.63 -21.28
CA GLN A 172 15.82 -5.59 -21.03
C GLN A 172 15.27 -5.30 -19.64
N PRO A 173 13.95 -5.06 -19.47
CA PRO A 173 13.34 -5.07 -18.15
C PRO A 173 13.80 -6.35 -17.45
N PRO A 174 14.15 -6.29 -16.15
CA PRO A 174 14.45 -7.50 -15.41
C PRO A 174 13.34 -8.49 -15.73
N LYS A 175 13.68 -9.68 -16.25
CA LYS A 175 12.69 -10.73 -16.43
C LYS A 175 11.90 -10.75 -15.14
N PRO A 176 10.56 -10.55 -15.17
CA PRO A 176 9.79 -10.50 -13.95
C PRO A 176 10.23 -11.72 -13.19
N LYS A 177 10.89 -11.52 -12.03
CA LYS A 177 11.33 -12.64 -11.24
C LYS A 177 10.06 -13.46 -11.12
N SER A 178 10.09 -14.71 -11.61
CA SER A 178 9.03 -15.66 -11.25
C SER A 178 8.85 -15.43 -9.77
N ARG A 179 7.65 -15.07 -9.32
CA ARG A 179 7.42 -14.73 -7.92
C ARG A 179 7.64 -16.00 -7.09
N SER A 180 8.88 -16.46 -6.95
CA SER A 180 9.34 -17.07 -5.73
C SER A 180 9.41 -15.88 -4.79
N PHE A 181 8.28 -15.58 -4.18
CA PHE A 181 8.30 -14.88 -2.93
C PHE A 181 9.31 -15.66 -2.08
N LYS A 182 10.53 -15.13 -1.91
CA LYS A 182 11.31 -15.43 -0.70
C LYS A 182 10.45 -14.88 0.41
N ARG A 183 9.50 -15.71 0.84
CA ARG A 183 8.41 -15.36 1.71
C ARG A 183 9.06 -15.08 3.04
N LEU A 184 9.20 -13.80 3.37
CA LEU A 184 9.59 -13.37 4.72
C LEU A 184 8.74 -14.20 5.68
N LYS A 185 9.41 -15.00 6.55
CA LYS A 185 8.74 -15.85 7.54
C LYS A 185 7.67 -15.01 8.23
N ARG A 186 6.40 -15.24 7.93
CA ARG A 186 5.30 -14.48 8.52
C ARG A 186 5.25 -14.86 9.99
N ARG A 187 5.63 -13.93 10.87
CA ARG A 187 5.44 -14.11 12.31
C ARG A 187 3.93 -14.33 12.56
N PRO A 188 3.53 -15.36 13.32
CA PRO A 188 2.17 -15.48 13.81
C PRO A 188 1.81 -14.19 14.55
N THR A 189 0.62 -13.64 14.34
CA THR A 189 0.11 -12.56 15.20
C THR A 189 -0.06 -13.12 16.61
N ALA A 190 0.19 -12.31 17.65
CA ALA A 190 0.27 -12.75 19.06
C ALA A 190 -0.95 -13.55 19.57
N ASP A 191 -2.11 -13.44 18.92
CA ASP A 191 -3.37 -14.10 19.29
C ASP A 191 -3.66 -15.42 18.54
N MET A 192 -2.74 -15.94 17.71
CA MET A 192 -2.97 -17.17 16.94
C MET A 192 -2.52 -18.41 17.71
N VAL A 193 -3.49 -19.24 18.14
CA VAL A 193 -3.24 -20.58 18.66
C VAL A 193 -3.22 -21.58 17.49
N PRO A 194 -2.13 -22.36 17.29
CA PRO A 194 -2.05 -23.34 16.22
C PRO A 194 -3.02 -24.51 16.46
N ILE A 195 -3.70 -24.92 15.40
CA ILE A 195 -4.48 -26.15 15.35
C ILE A 195 -3.50 -27.25 14.95
N ILE A 196 -3.14 -28.12 15.90
CA ILE A 196 -2.20 -29.21 15.66
C ILE A 196 -2.97 -30.39 15.08
N ASN A 197 -2.53 -30.86 13.93
CA ASN A 197 -3.11 -32.02 13.25
C ASN A 197 -2.33 -33.31 13.56
N ASP A 198 -2.98 -34.44 13.31
CA ASP A 198 -2.34 -35.75 13.45
C ASP A 198 -1.13 -35.86 12.52
N PRO A 199 -0.04 -36.51 12.97
CA PRO A 199 1.16 -36.60 12.15
C PRO A 199 0.98 -37.46 10.90
N ILE A 200 1.59 -37.02 9.80
CA ILE A 200 1.55 -37.69 8.50
C ILE A 200 2.82 -38.53 8.30
N SER A 201 2.63 -39.81 7.98
CA SER A 201 3.73 -40.75 7.69
C SER A 201 3.85 -41.12 6.20
N SER A 202 2.87 -40.78 5.37
CA SER A 202 2.88 -41.07 3.92
C SER A 202 3.86 -40.19 3.14
N GLU A 203 4.39 -40.73 2.05
CA GLU A 203 5.32 -40.03 1.14
C GLU A 203 4.60 -38.95 0.31
N GLU A 204 3.38 -39.24 -0.14
CA GLU A 204 2.56 -38.33 -0.93
C GLU A 204 1.08 -38.46 -0.55
N GLY A 205 0.31 -37.42 -0.88
CA GLY A 205 -1.10 -37.38 -0.50
C GLY A 205 -1.74 -36.02 -0.73
N ASN A 206 -2.97 -35.88 -0.25
CA ASN A 206 -3.73 -34.65 -0.33
C ASN A 206 -4.05 -34.11 1.07
N LEU A 207 -3.92 -32.79 1.24
CA LEU A 207 -4.39 -32.03 2.38
C LEU A 207 -5.66 -31.28 1.96
N SER A 208 -6.82 -31.70 2.47
CA SER A 208 -8.09 -31.05 2.20
C SER A 208 -8.45 -30.10 3.34
N ILE A 209 -8.37 -28.80 3.09
CA ILE A 209 -8.79 -27.77 4.04
C ILE A 209 -10.31 -27.64 3.94
N LYS A 210 -11.01 -27.71 5.09
CA LYS A 210 -12.47 -27.56 5.16
C LYS A 210 -12.87 -26.63 6.29
N ILE A 211 -13.34 -25.45 5.95
CA ILE A 211 -13.74 -24.44 6.93
C ILE A 211 -15.25 -24.29 6.90
N SER A 212 -15.86 -24.38 8.07
CA SER A 212 -17.30 -24.29 8.25
C SER A 212 -17.65 -23.04 9.04
N LEU A 213 -18.76 -22.40 8.63
CA LEU A 213 -19.29 -21.20 9.26
C LEU A 213 -20.54 -21.56 10.08
N PRO A 214 -20.87 -20.77 11.11
CA PRO A 214 -22.12 -20.91 11.84
C PRO A 214 -23.33 -20.51 10.99
N ASN A 215 -24.52 -20.98 11.39
CA ASN A 215 -25.77 -20.66 10.70
C ASN A 215 -25.98 -19.14 10.60
N GLY A 216 -26.43 -18.68 9.43
CA GLY A 216 -26.64 -17.25 9.14
C GLY A 216 -25.39 -16.51 8.64
N TYR A 217 -24.23 -17.18 8.56
CA TYR A 217 -23.02 -16.61 7.97
C TYR A 217 -22.66 -17.27 6.64
N HIS A 218 -22.10 -16.48 5.75
CA HIS A 218 -21.58 -16.90 4.45
C HIS A 218 -20.19 -16.32 4.21
N PHE A 219 -19.38 -16.94 3.35
CA PHE A 219 -18.07 -16.39 2.99
C PHE A 219 -18.23 -15.12 2.14
N SER A 220 -17.41 -14.10 2.42
CA SER A 220 -17.47 -12.82 1.68
C SER A 220 -17.17 -13.03 0.18
N LYS A 221 -17.95 -12.37 -0.67
CA LYS A 221 -17.74 -12.36 -2.13
C LYS A 221 -16.71 -11.31 -2.54
N GLU A 222 -16.65 -10.20 -1.82
CA GLU A 222 -15.79 -9.04 -2.06
C GLU A 222 -14.36 -9.32 -1.55
N ALA A 223 -14.23 -9.83 -0.32
CA ALA A 223 -12.97 -10.17 0.31
C ALA A 223 -12.80 -11.70 0.34
N ARG A 224 -12.20 -12.27 -0.71
CA ARG A 224 -12.07 -13.73 -0.82
C ARG A 224 -11.13 -14.32 0.23
N SER A 225 -11.61 -15.34 0.93
CA SER A 225 -10.81 -16.13 1.88
C SER A 225 -9.66 -16.84 1.17
N ARG A 226 -8.49 -16.89 1.83
CA ARG A 226 -7.26 -17.39 1.22
C ARG A 226 -6.41 -18.20 2.20
N PHE A 227 -5.59 -19.09 1.67
CA PHE A 227 -4.61 -19.85 2.45
C PHE A 227 -3.20 -19.62 1.92
N SER A 228 -2.22 -19.98 2.73
CA SER A 228 -0.81 -19.91 2.38
C SER A 228 -0.01 -20.89 3.25
N VAL A 229 0.89 -21.64 2.67
CA VAL A 229 1.64 -22.74 3.29
C VAL A 229 3.10 -22.37 3.48
N ASP A 230 3.65 -22.63 4.66
CA ASP A 230 5.08 -22.52 4.98
C ASP A 230 5.57 -23.89 5.46
N ILE A 231 6.81 -24.28 5.15
CA ILE A 231 7.34 -25.62 5.46
C ILE A 231 8.70 -25.47 6.16
N GLU A 232 8.90 -26.24 7.22
CA GLU A 232 10.14 -26.23 8.00
C GLU A 232 10.65 -27.67 8.23
N PRO A 233 11.90 -28.01 7.84
CA PRO A 233 12.87 -27.16 7.14
C PRO A 233 12.47 -26.88 5.68
N GLU A 234 13.03 -25.81 5.09
CA GLU A 234 12.74 -25.43 3.71
C GLU A 234 13.02 -26.59 2.74
N ASN A 235 12.12 -26.78 1.77
CA ASN A 235 12.17 -27.86 0.77
C ASN A 235 12.00 -29.29 1.31
N ALA A 236 11.70 -29.51 2.60
CA ALA A 236 11.48 -30.86 3.15
C ALA A 236 10.25 -31.55 2.56
N VAL A 237 9.22 -30.78 2.23
CA VAL A 237 7.99 -31.25 1.58
C VAL A 237 7.67 -30.28 0.44
N ASN A 238 7.28 -30.82 -0.70
CA ASN A 238 6.73 -30.06 -1.82
C ASN A 238 5.20 -30.06 -1.69
N ILE A 239 4.60 -28.89 -1.47
CA ILE A 239 3.14 -28.72 -1.39
C ILE A 239 2.70 -27.82 -2.54
N ASN A 240 1.71 -28.27 -3.31
CA ASN A 240 1.15 -27.52 -4.42
C ASN A 240 -0.39 -27.52 -4.36
N PRO A 241 -1.05 -26.34 -4.42
CA PRO A 241 -0.45 -25.00 -4.42
C PRO A 241 0.08 -24.55 -3.05
N LEU A 242 1.12 -23.70 -3.05
CA LEU A 242 1.67 -23.09 -1.83
C LEU A 242 0.81 -21.94 -1.27
N ASP A 243 -0.01 -21.33 -2.10
CA ASP A 243 -1.01 -20.34 -1.71
C ASP A 243 -2.18 -20.34 -2.69
N GLY A 244 -3.31 -19.80 -2.27
CA GLY A 244 -4.49 -19.79 -3.11
C GLY A 244 -5.72 -19.28 -2.39
N LEU A 245 -6.84 -19.31 -3.11
CA LEU A 245 -8.14 -18.93 -2.60
C LEU A 245 -8.88 -20.18 -2.13
N LEU A 246 -9.68 -20.03 -1.08
CA LEU A 246 -10.68 -21.03 -0.74
C LEU A 246 -11.84 -20.94 -1.73
N SER A 247 -12.54 -22.05 -1.94
CA SER A 247 -13.80 -22.08 -2.65
C SER A 247 -14.85 -21.21 -1.94
N PRO A 248 -15.96 -20.85 -2.61
CA PRO A 248 -17.10 -20.20 -1.96
C PRO A 248 -17.66 -20.98 -0.77
N GLU A 249 -17.43 -22.30 -0.72
CA GLU A 249 -17.82 -23.19 0.38
C GLU A 249 -16.76 -23.32 1.48
N GLY A 250 -15.64 -22.60 1.38
CA GLY A 250 -14.58 -22.60 2.39
C GLY A 250 -13.64 -23.80 2.33
N SER A 251 -13.50 -24.44 1.16
CA SER A 251 -12.66 -25.62 0.99
C SER A 251 -11.59 -25.44 -0.08
N THR A 252 -10.52 -26.24 0.02
CA THR A 252 -9.51 -26.41 -1.03
C THR A 252 -8.71 -27.68 -0.77
N THR A 253 -8.06 -28.20 -1.79
CA THR A 253 -7.19 -29.38 -1.69
C THR A 253 -5.80 -29.05 -2.17
N LEU A 254 -4.80 -29.41 -1.37
CA LEU A 254 -3.39 -29.25 -1.66
C LEU A 254 -2.78 -30.62 -1.84
N HIS A 255 -1.94 -30.80 -2.84
CA HIS A 255 -1.16 -32.02 -3.00
C HIS A 255 0.18 -31.85 -2.30
N PHE A 256 0.61 -32.84 -1.52
CA PHE A 256 1.93 -32.86 -0.91
C PHE A 256 2.74 -34.07 -1.36
N LYS A 257 4.04 -33.86 -1.50
CA LYS A 257 5.03 -34.91 -1.76
C LYS A 257 6.28 -34.62 -0.94
N ARG A 258 6.69 -35.54 -0.08
CA ARG A 258 7.87 -35.38 0.79
C ARG A 258 9.13 -35.47 -0.06
N SER A 259 10.04 -34.52 0.13
CA SER A 259 11.37 -34.51 -0.49
C SER A 259 12.45 -35.00 0.48
N SER A 260 12.15 -35.02 1.78
CA SER A 260 13.02 -35.48 2.86
C SER A 260 12.30 -36.47 3.77
N HIS A 261 13.08 -37.43 4.29
CA HIS A 261 12.65 -38.39 5.30
C HIS A 261 12.72 -37.85 6.73
N SER A 262 13.32 -36.68 6.91
CA SER A 262 13.41 -36.01 8.20
C SER A 262 12.06 -35.43 8.65
N ALA A 263 11.89 -35.27 9.95
CA ALA A 263 10.76 -34.60 10.56
C ALA A 263 10.65 -33.19 9.99
N SER A 264 9.43 -32.83 9.64
CA SER A 264 9.13 -31.52 9.09
C SER A 264 7.74 -31.08 9.52
N ILE A 265 7.49 -29.77 9.51
CA ILE A 265 6.21 -29.18 9.86
C ILE A 265 5.73 -28.33 8.70
N GLY A 266 4.54 -28.62 8.21
CA GLY A 266 3.79 -27.73 7.31
C GLY A 266 2.89 -26.81 8.13
N ARG A 267 3.04 -25.50 7.98
CA ARG A 267 2.22 -24.46 8.59
C ARG A 267 1.29 -23.86 7.55
N ILE A 268 -0.01 -24.05 7.71
CA ILE A 268 -1.01 -23.55 6.78
C ILE A 268 -1.76 -22.40 7.43
N ASN A 269 -1.49 -21.19 6.96
CA ASN A 269 -2.13 -19.96 7.40
C ASN A 269 -3.35 -19.66 6.53
N CYS A 270 -4.53 -19.61 7.13
CA CYS A 270 -5.78 -19.28 6.47
C CYS A 270 -6.33 -17.94 6.97
N LYS A 271 -6.72 -17.08 6.04
CA LYS A 271 -7.42 -15.80 6.28
C LYS A 271 -8.88 -15.96 5.86
N ILE A 272 -9.77 -15.94 6.83
CA ILE A 272 -11.18 -16.22 6.66
C ILE A 272 -11.99 -14.94 6.78
N TYR A 273 -12.68 -14.60 5.71
CA TYR A 273 -13.59 -13.46 5.62
C TYR A 273 -15.01 -13.99 5.44
N TYR A 274 -15.90 -13.59 6.34
CA TYR A 274 -17.26 -14.10 6.39
C TYR A 274 -18.21 -13.01 6.88
N CYS A 275 -19.41 -12.97 6.32
CA CYS A 275 -20.42 -11.95 6.56
C CYS A 275 -21.71 -12.63 7.03
N LYS A 276 -22.50 -11.91 7.81
CA LYS A 276 -23.90 -12.25 8.08
C LYS A 276 -24.74 -11.38 7.15
N GLU A 277 -25.84 -11.92 6.61
CA GLU A 277 -26.56 -11.41 5.42
C GLU A 277 -26.73 -9.87 5.35
N ASP A 278 -26.95 -9.19 6.49
CA ASP A 278 -27.13 -7.72 6.57
C ASP A 278 -26.19 -7.02 7.57
N GLU A 279 -25.09 -7.66 8.00
CA GLU A 279 -24.16 -7.12 9.00
C GLU A 279 -22.71 -7.01 8.46
N VAL A 280 -21.87 -6.34 9.25
CA VAL A 280 -20.46 -6.12 8.96
C VAL A 280 -19.72 -7.45 8.77
N CYS A 281 -18.94 -7.56 7.69
CA CYS A 281 -18.08 -8.71 7.46
C CYS A 281 -16.97 -8.80 8.50
N LEU A 282 -16.75 -10.00 9.01
CA LEU A 282 -15.74 -10.32 10.01
C LEU A 282 -14.53 -11.01 9.39
N TYR A 283 -13.41 -10.95 10.11
CA TYR A 283 -12.15 -11.58 9.74
C TYR A 283 -11.63 -12.47 10.87
N GLN A 284 -11.17 -13.67 10.53
CA GLN A 284 -10.46 -14.56 11.44
C GLN A 284 -9.23 -15.18 10.77
N SER A 285 -8.11 -15.19 11.49
CA SER A 285 -6.87 -15.86 11.07
C SER A 285 -6.80 -17.25 11.73
N LEU A 286 -6.48 -18.28 10.96
CA LEU A 286 -6.28 -19.65 11.42
C LEU A 286 -4.89 -20.14 11.03
N LEU A 287 -4.27 -20.96 11.88
CA LEU A 287 -2.99 -21.61 11.60
C LEU A 287 -3.15 -23.11 11.88
N PHE A 288 -2.98 -23.94 10.86
CA PHE A 288 -2.85 -25.39 11.02
C PHE A 288 -1.38 -25.77 11.04
N GLU A 289 -0.98 -26.61 11.99
CA GLU A 289 0.33 -27.27 12.00
C GLU A 289 0.16 -28.73 11.64
N VAL A 290 0.80 -29.14 10.55
CA VAL A 290 0.75 -30.47 9.98
C VAL A 290 2.14 -31.10 10.15
N PRO A 291 2.36 -31.90 11.21
CA PRO A 291 3.64 -32.57 11.42
C PRO A 291 3.80 -33.76 10.46
N PHE A 292 4.99 -33.91 9.90
CA PHE A 292 5.38 -35.08 9.10
C PHE A 292 6.42 -35.88 9.91
N GLN A 293 6.13 -37.16 10.19
CA GLN A 293 6.98 -37.99 11.07
C GLN A 293 8.25 -38.49 10.38
N ASP A 294 9.29 -38.70 11.17
CA ASP A 294 10.46 -39.50 10.83
C ASP A 294 10.08 -40.99 10.70
N GLY A 295 10.52 -41.68 9.64
CA GLY A 295 10.38 -43.14 9.54
C GLY A 295 10.15 -43.70 8.14
N VAL A 296 9.96 -45.03 8.08
CA VAL A 296 9.72 -45.80 6.84
C VAL A 296 8.38 -45.40 6.23
N PHE A 297 8.38 -45.00 4.97
CA PHE A 297 7.17 -44.58 4.27
C PHE A 297 6.16 -45.72 4.17
N ASN A 298 4.91 -45.40 4.49
CA ASN A 298 3.82 -46.13 3.88
C ASN A 298 3.64 -45.57 2.46
N THR A 299 3.75 -46.42 1.43
CA THR A 299 3.53 -46.02 0.02
C THR A 299 2.06 -45.75 -0.28
N ALA A 300 1.17 -45.98 0.69
CA ALA A 300 -0.23 -45.59 0.61
C ALA A 300 -0.37 -44.06 0.63
N GLN A 301 -1.04 -43.54 -0.39
CA GLN A 301 -1.41 -42.13 -0.51
C GLN A 301 -2.31 -41.73 0.67
N ALA A 302 -1.99 -40.63 1.35
CA ALA A 302 -2.80 -40.14 2.47
C ALA A 302 -3.79 -39.06 2.01
N ASP A 303 -5.03 -39.15 2.45
CA ASP A 303 -6.01 -38.06 2.36
C ASP A 303 -6.30 -37.52 3.75
N VAL A 304 -5.73 -36.34 4.06
CA VAL A 304 -5.84 -35.71 5.38
C VAL A 304 -6.79 -34.52 5.30
N THR A 305 -7.79 -34.48 6.19
CA THR A 305 -8.74 -33.36 6.25
C THR A 305 -8.39 -32.41 7.40
N LEU A 306 -8.13 -31.15 7.07
CA LEU A 306 -7.86 -30.06 8.01
C LEU A 306 -9.15 -29.27 8.21
N ALA A 307 -9.97 -29.71 9.17
CA ALA A 307 -11.27 -29.12 9.43
C ALA A 307 -11.25 -28.08 10.55
N HIS A 308 -11.96 -26.97 10.38
CA HIS A 308 -12.21 -26.00 11.47
C HIS A 308 -13.61 -25.39 11.37
N PHE A 309 -14.23 -25.17 12.52
CA PHE A 309 -15.51 -24.46 12.64
C PHE A 309 -15.26 -23.08 13.24
N VAL A 310 -15.57 -22.04 12.45
CA VAL A 310 -15.37 -20.63 12.83
C VAL A 310 -16.31 -20.27 13.98
N LYS A 311 -15.74 -19.71 15.05
CA LYS A 311 -16.50 -19.18 16.19
C LYS A 311 -16.41 -17.66 16.16
N PRO A 312 -17.49 -16.94 15.80
CA PRO A 312 -17.50 -15.48 15.84
C PRO A 312 -17.15 -15.02 17.25
N LYS A 313 -16.20 -14.09 17.39
CA LYS A 313 -15.97 -13.42 18.67
C LYS A 313 -17.23 -12.60 18.95
N SER A 314 -18.00 -12.98 19.98
CA SER A 314 -19.16 -12.19 20.41
C SER A 314 -18.69 -10.78 20.72
N SER A 315 -19.40 -9.77 20.19
CA SER A 315 -19.31 -8.40 20.67
C SER A 315 -19.92 -8.33 22.08
N THR A 316 -19.25 -8.92 23.07
CA THR A 316 -19.51 -8.56 24.46
C THR A 316 -18.93 -7.17 24.63
N SER A 317 -19.85 -6.21 24.52
CA SER A 317 -19.78 -4.86 25.02
C SER A 317 -18.74 -4.69 26.14
N ASN A 318 -17.64 -4.02 25.83
CA ASN A 318 -16.93 -3.20 26.81
C ASN A 318 -17.85 -2.02 27.15
N VAL A 319 -18.94 -2.29 27.90
CA VAL A 319 -19.61 -1.24 28.66
C VAL A 319 -18.63 -0.84 29.74
N LEU A 320 -18.03 0.34 29.56
CA LEU A 320 -17.43 1.09 30.65
C LEU A 320 -18.41 1.08 31.83
N GLN A 321 -18.07 0.38 32.90
CA GLN A 321 -18.81 0.50 34.16
C GLN A 321 -18.74 1.97 34.59
N PRO A 322 -19.87 2.61 34.93
CA PRO A 322 -19.85 3.95 35.51
C PRO A 322 -19.11 3.87 36.85
N ILE A 323 -18.13 4.75 37.02
CA ILE A 323 -17.56 5.03 38.33
C ILE A 323 -18.68 5.67 39.15
N ALA A 324 -19.12 4.98 40.20
CA ALA A 324 -20.12 5.45 41.15
C ALA A 324 -19.56 6.63 41.98
N PRO A 325 -20.42 7.51 42.52
CA PRO A 325 -20.11 8.88 42.91
C PRO A 325 -19.21 9.02 44.15
#